data_AF-A0AAE1WQR2-F1
#
_entry.id   AF-A0AAE1WQR2-F1
#
_cell.length_a   1.000
_cell.length_b   1.000
_cell.length_c   1.000
_cell.angle_alpha   90.00
_cell.angle_beta   90.00
_cell.angle_gamma   90.00
#
_symmetry.space_group_name_H-M   'P 1'
#
loop_
_entity.id
_entity.type
_entity.pdbx_description
1 polymer ?
#
loop_
_entity_poly.entity_id
_entity_poly.type
_entity_poly.pdbx_seq_one_letter_code
_entity_poly.pdbx_strand_id
1 'polypeptide(L)'
;MAFLFPATLCLLLFIIGGGAAGKVPAVIVFGDSSVDAGNNNQISTVLKSNFRPYGRDFFGGRATGRFSNGRIPPDFISEDFGLRPIVPAYLDPQYNMSDFAGGVCFASAGTGFDNATSNVLNVIPLWKEVEYYKEYQNKLKAYLGDTKSQLYNH
;
A
#
# COMPACT_ATOMS: atom_id res chain seq x y z
N MET A 1 -22.69 23.13 10.81
CA MET A 1 -21.24 23.35 10.99
C MET A 1 -20.51 22.20 10.32
N ALA A 2 -20.26 22.32 9.03
CA ALA A 2 -19.50 21.34 8.26
C ALA A 2 -18.02 21.68 8.40
N PHE A 3 -17.27 20.89 9.17
CA PHE A 3 -15.82 21.01 9.19
C PHE A 3 -15.26 20.33 7.94
N LEU A 4 -15.10 21.12 6.88
CA LEU A 4 -14.18 20.82 5.78
C LEU A 4 -12.77 20.94 6.35
N PHE A 5 -12.21 19.85 6.87
CA PHE A 5 -10.77 19.76 7.00
C PHE A 5 -10.20 19.72 5.58
N PRO A 6 -9.30 20.64 5.18
CA PRO A 6 -8.55 20.46 3.96
C PRO A 6 -7.61 19.29 4.24
N ALA A 7 -8.03 18.08 3.86
CA ALA A 7 -7.12 16.95 3.77
C ALA A 7 -6.14 17.31 2.65
N THR A 8 -5.01 17.89 3.04
CA THR A 8 -3.90 18.17 2.15
C THR A 8 -3.49 16.84 1.53
N LEU A 9 -3.91 16.61 0.29
CA LEU A 9 -3.57 15.46 -0.53
C LEU A 9 -2.05 15.45 -0.71
N CYS A 10 -1.33 14.78 0.18
CA CYS A 10 0.11 14.61 0.11
C CYS A 10 0.39 13.18 -0.33
N LEU A 11 0.19 12.92 -1.62
CA LEU A 11 0.56 11.65 -2.25
C LEU A 11 2.07 11.67 -2.50
N LEU A 12 2.86 11.06 -1.61
CA LEU A 12 4.28 10.84 -1.81
C LEU A 12 4.50 9.51 -2.55
N LEU A 13 4.50 9.56 -3.89
CA LEU A 13 4.93 8.44 -4.73
C LEU A 13 6.46 8.49 -4.92
N PHE A 14 7.16 7.45 -4.46
CA PHE A 14 8.57 7.24 -4.79
C PHE A 14 8.70 6.24 -5.94
N ILE A 15 9.04 6.73 -7.14
CA ILE A 15 9.40 5.89 -8.29
C ILE A 15 10.89 5.58 -8.20
N ILE A 16 11.26 4.32 -7.99
CA ILE A 16 12.67 3.88 -8.00
C ILE A 16 13.03 3.47 -9.43
N GLY A 17 13.65 4.37 -10.20
CA GLY A 17 14.14 4.09 -11.55
C GLY A 17 15.59 3.60 -11.54
N GLY A 18 15.84 2.41 -12.09
CA GLY A 18 17.19 1.96 -12.44
C GLY A 18 17.63 2.59 -13.77
N GLY A 19 18.84 3.14 -13.82
CA GLY A 19 19.38 3.84 -15.00
C GLY A 19 19.39 3.00 -16.29
N ALA A 20 19.26 3.71 -17.42
CA ALA A 20 19.09 3.27 -18.81
C ALA A 20 17.64 2.92 -19.19
N ALA A 21 16.85 3.94 -19.61
CA ALA A 21 15.49 3.80 -20.16
C ALA A 21 14.65 2.69 -19.47
N GLY A 22 14.75 2.64 -18.14
CA GLY A 22 14.56 1.41 -17.37
C GLY A 22 13.10 1.15 -17.04
N LYS A 23 12.71 -0.12 -17.11
CA LYS A 23 11.42 -0.61 -16.60
C LYS A 23 11.28 -0.25 -15.12
N VAL A 24 10.13 0.28 -14.71
CA VAL A 24 9.83 0.50 -13.29
C VAL A 24 9.71 -0.86 -12.61
N PRO A 25 10.55 -1.19 -11.61
CA PRO A 25 10.59 -2.53 -11.04
C PRO A 25 9.49 -2.77 -10.00
N ALA A 26 9.03 -1.71 -9.32
CA ALA A 26 7.98 -1.79 -8.30
C ALA A 26 7.34 -0.42 -8.04
N VAL A 27 6.09 -0.45 -7.56
CA VAL A 27 5.38 0.72 -7.02
C VAL A 27 5.31 0.62 -5.49
N ILE A 28 5.86 1.62 -4.80
CA ILE A 28 5.87 1.69 -3.33
C ILE A 28 4.94 2.82 -2.88
N VAL A 29 3.94 2.50 -2.06
CA VAL A 29 2.86 3.42 -1.72
C VAL A 29 2.83 3.73 -0.23
N PHE A 30 2.75 5.03 0.07
CA PHE A 30 2.54 5.60 1.41
C PHE A 30 1.38 6.59 1.33
N GLY A 31 0.71 6.86 2.44
CA GLY A 31 -0.30 7.91 2.51
C GLY A 31 -1.55 7.51 3.30
N ASP A 32 -2.66 8.10 2.92
CA ASP A 32 -3.90 8.05 3.68
C ASP A 32 -4.96 7.14 3.05
N SER A 33 -6.23 7.40 3.35
CA SER A 33 -7.38 6.62 2.84
C SER A 33 -7.48 6.62 1.32
N SER A 34 -6.97 7.64 0.63
CA SER A 34 -7.00 7.74 -0.82
C SER A 34 -6.22 6.63 -1.52
N VAL A 35 -5.24 6.05 -0.82
CA VAL A 35 -4.33 5.03 -1.35
C VAL A 35 -4.18 3.79 -0.47
N ASP A 36 -4.90 3.71 0.67
CA ASP A 36 -4.95 2.52 1.52
C ASP A 36 -5.55 1.33 0.76
N ALA A 37 -4.73 0.29 0.58
CA ALA A 37 -5.11 -0.96 -0.09
C ALA A 37 -5.85 -1.94 0.84
N GLY A 38 -5.98 -1.61 2.13
CA GLY A 38 -6.64 -2.41 3.15
C GLY A 38 -5.79 -2.69 4.40
N ASN A 39 -4.70 -1.95 4.66
CA ASN A 39 -3.87 -2.14 5.85
C ASN A 39 -4.68 -1.94 7.13
N ASN A 40 -5.63 -0.99 7.13
CA ASN A 40 -6.49 -0.72 8.27
C ASN A 40 -7.37 -1.91 8.69
N ASN A 41 -7.57 -2.90 7.81
CA ASN A 41 -8.31 -4.11 8.20
C ASN A 41 -7.60 -4.88 9.32
N GLN A 42 -6.26 -4.78 9.38
CA GLN A 42 -5.38 -5.57 10.23
C GLN A 42 -5.05 -4.89 11.56
N ILE A 43 -5.56 -3.68 11.80
CA ILE A 43 -5.39 -2.93 13.04
C ILE A 43 -6.75 -2.64 13.69
N SER A 44 -6.73 -2.27 14.97
CA SER A 44 -7.93 -1.94 15.73
C SER A 44 -8.34 -0.48 15.53
N THR A 45 -8.91 -0.17 14.36
CA THR A 45 -9.43 1.17 14.02
C THR A 45 -10.87 1.10 13.54
N VAL A 46 -11.61 2.20 13.69
CA VAL A 46 -12.94 2.38 13.09
C VAL A 46 -12.88 2.79 11.62
N LEU A 47 -11.72 3.26 11.15
CA LEU A 47 -11.50 3.68 9.77
C LEU A 47 -11.20 2.48 8.88
N LYS A 48 -12.24 1.68 8.61
CA LYS A 48 -12.21 0.55 7.69
C LYS A 48 -13.19 0.76 6.54
N SER A 49 -12.94 0.10 5.43
CA SER A 49 -13.82 0.07 4.25
C SER A 49 -13.94 -1.36 3.70
N ASN A 50 -13.87 -2.36 4.59
CA ASN A 50 -14.09 -3.78 4.29
C ASN A 50 -15.56 -4.20 4.38
N PHE A 51 -16.48 -3.27 4.11
CA PHE A 51 -17.92 -3.48 4.15
C PHE A 51 -18.61 -2.70 3.01
N ARG A 52 -19.87 -3.02 2.72
CA ARG A 52 -20.65 -2.33 1.67
C ARG A 52 -20.90 -0.85 2.04
N PRO A 53 -20.88 0.09 1.09
CA PRO A 53 -20.92 -0.12 -0.37
C PRO A 53 -19.55 -0.30 -1.05
N TYR A 54 -18.45 -0.25 -0.30
CA TYR A 54 -17.10 -0.37 -0.86
C TYR A 54 -16.87 -1.71 -1.58
N GLY A 55 -15.97 -1.69 -2.56
CA GLY A 55 -15.58 -2.88 -3.33
C GLY A 55 -16.64 -3.42 -4.30
N ARG A 56 -17.77 -2.74 -4.52
CA ARG A 56 -18.83 -3.17 -5.46
C ARG A 56 -18.30 -3.43 -6.87
N ASP A 57 -17.40 -2.58 -7.33
CA ASP A 57 -16.80 -2.58 -8.67
C ASP A 57 -15.36 -3.17 -8.64
N PHE A 58 -14.91 -3.68 -7.48
CA PHE A 58 -13.64 -4.40 -7.33
C PHE A 58 -13.80 -5.87 -7.76
N PHE A 59 -12.69 -6.56 -8.00
CA PHE A 59 -12.72 -7.95 -8.44
C PHE A 59 -13.56 -8.85 -7.52
N GLY A 60 -14.59 -9.47 -8.09
CA GLY A 60 -15.55 -10.30 -7.36
C GLY A 60 -16.54 -9.53 -6.47
N GLY A 61 -16.64 -8.21 -6.58
CA GLY A 61 -17.55 -7.38 -5.78
C GLY A 61 -17.21 -7.36 -4.29
N ARG A 62 -15.92 -7.54 -3.95
CA ARG A 62 -15.45 -7.70 -2.56
C ARG A 62 -14.86 -6.41 -2.02
N ALA A 63 -15.34 -6.01 -0.83
CA ALA A 63 -14.74 -4.93 -0.05
C ALA A 63 -13.39 -5.38 0.53
N THR A 64 -12.29 -4.79 0.08
CA THR A 64 -10.93 -5.15 0.53
C THR A 64 -10.36 -4.20 1.58
N GLY A 65 -11.08 -3.16 1.99
CA GLY A 65 -10.51 -2.05 2.77
C GLY A 65 -9.93 -0.91 1.93
N ARG A 66 -10.16 -0.92 0.61
CA ARG A 66 -9.98 0.26 -0.25
C ARG A 66 -11.17 1.19 -0.05
N PHE A 67 -10.90 2.48 0.20
CA PHE A 67 -11.94 3.52 0.31
C PHE A 67 -12.48 3.94 -1.07
N SER A 68 -12.86 2.94 -1.88
CA SER A 68 -13.36 3.07 -3.24
C SER A 68 -14.34 1.92 -3.52
N ASN A 69 -15.18 2.07 -4.54
CA ASN A 69 -15.96 0.95 -5.05
C ASN A 69 -15.08 -0.06 -5.81
N GLY A 70 -13.92 0.35 -6.29
CA GLY A 70 -13.05 -0.49 -7.11
C GLY A 70 -11.57 -0.25 -6.79
N ARG A 71 -10.76 -0.25 -7.85
CA ARG A 71 -9.33 0.06 -7.79
C ARG A 71 -9.08 1.48 -7.28
N ILE A 72 -7.90 1.70 -6.71
CA ILE A 72 -7.41 3.00 -6.22
C ILE A 72 -6.26 3.50 -7.10
N PRO A 73 -5.89 4.80 -7.07
CA PRO A 73 -4.88 5.36 -7.98
C PRO A 73 -3.57 4.54 -8.14
N PRO A 74 -2.99 3.95 -7.07
CA PRO A 74 -1.78 3.13 -7.20
C PRO A 74 -1.97 1.88 -8.06
N ASP A 75 -3.17 1.29 -8.08
CA ASP A 75 -3.48 0.10 -8.88
C ASP A 75 -3.35 0.43 -10.38
N PHE A 76 -3.86 1.58 -10.82
CA PHE A 76 -3.76 2.05 -12.21
C PHE A 76 -2.33 2.41 -12.58
N ILE A 77 -1.61 3.11 -11.71
CA ILE A 77 -0.19 3.45 -11.93
C ILE A 77 0.66 2.18 -12.08
N SER A 78 0.41 1.16 -11.24
CA SER A 78 1.08 -0.14 -11.32
C SER A 78 0.81 -0.83 -12.66
N GLU A 79 -0.46 -0.85 -13.10
CA GLU A 79 -0.86 -1.40 -14.40
C GLU A 79 -0.20 -0.66 -15.58
N ASP A 80 -0.16 0.67 -15.56
CA ASP A 80 0.45 1.50 -16.60
C ASP A 80 1.96 1.23 -16.77
N PHE A 81 2.64 0.84 -15.69
CA PHE A 81 4.05 0.42 -15.72
C PHE A 81 4.25 -1.06 -16.11
N GLY A 82 3.18 -1.78 -16.45
CA GLY A 82 3.22 -3.21 -16.78
C GLY A 82 3.45 -4.12 -15.58
N LEU A 83 3.22 -3.61 -14.37
CA LEU A 83 3.25 -4.38 -13.13
C LEU A 83 1.86 -4.98 -12.86
N ARG A 84 1.69 -5.63 -11.70
CA ARG A 84 0.42 -6.25 -11.34
C ARG A 84 -0.68 -5.18 -11.25
N PRO A 85 -1.91 -5.48 -11.70
CA PRO A 85 -2.98 -4.49 -11.75
C PRO A 85 -3.54 -4.10 -10.37
N ILE A 86 -3.08 -4.76 -9.31
CA ILE A 86 -3.45 -4.51 -7.91
C ILE A 86 -2.19 -4.40 -7.07
N VAL A 87 -2.07 -3.32 -6.31
CA VAL A 87 -1.02 -3.15 -5.30
C VAL A 87 -1.50 -3.72 -3.96
N PRO A 88 -0.81 -4.72 -3.38
CA PRO A 88 -1.22 -5.36 -2.14
C PRO A 88 -0.96 -4.49 -0.91
N ALA A 89 -1.79 -4.66 0.13
CA ALA A 89 -1.56 -4.08 1.45
C ALA A 89 -0.47 -4.86 2.20
N TYR A 90 0.52 -4.18 2.77
CA TYR A 90 1.66 -4.82 3.44
C TYR A 90 1.25 -5.69 4.64
N LEU A 91 0.23 -5.27 5.40
CA LEU A 91 -0.22 -6.01 6.59
C LEU A 91 -1.16 -7.17 6.28
N ASP A 92 -1.68 -7.29 5.06
CA ASP A 92 -2.63 -8.34 4.71
C ASP A 92 -1.93 -9.72 4.65
N PRO A 93 -2.29 -10.67 5.53
CA PRO A 93 -1.61 -11.96 5.64
C PRO A 93 -1.80 -12.88 4.42
N GLN A 94 -2.66 -12.51 3.47
CA GLN A 94 -2.83 -13.25 2.22
C GLN A 94 -1.65 -13.05 1.26
N TYR A 95 -0.83 -12.01 1.44
CA TYR A 95 0.30 -11.71 0.57
C TYR A 95 1.64 -12.08 1.22
N ASN A 96 2.63 -12.36 0.38
CA ASN A 96 3.99 -12.65 0.81
C ASN A 96 5.03 -11.86 -0.02
N MET A 97 6.32 -12.13 0.16
CA MET A 97 7.38 -11.35 -0.50
C MET A 97 7.39 -11.46 -2.02
N SER A 98 6.94 -12.59 -2.59
CA SER A 98 6.80 -12.74 -4.04
C SER A 98 5.73 -11.81 -4.61
N ASP A 99 4.67 -11.54 -3.84
CA ASP A 99 3.68 -10.54 -4.17
C ASP A 99 4.27 -9.13 -4.07
N PHE A 100 4.92 -8.82 -2.95
CA PHE A 100 5.42 -7.47 -2.68
C PHE A 100 6.55 -7.04 -3.62
N ALA A 101 7.25 -7.98 -4.27
CA ALA A 101 8.37 -7.69 -5.15
C ALA A 101 8.04 -6.72 -6.30
N GLY A 102 6.81 -6.75 -6.83
CA GLY A 102 6.36 -5.85 -7.90
C GLY A 102 5.62 -4.60 -7.41
N GLY A 103 5.34 -4.50 -6.11
CA GLY A 103 4.66 -3.35 -5.53
C GLY A 103 4.00 -3.67 -4.20
N VAL A 104 3.94 -2.68 -3.32
CA VAL A 104 3.42 -2.82 -1.95
C VAL A 104 2.90 -1.48 -1.43
N CYS A 105 1.81 -1.53 -0.68
CA CYS A 105 1.17 -0.38 -0.05
C CYS A 105 1.28 -0.43 1.48
N PHE A 106 1.83 0.63 2.05
CA PHE A 106 1.96 0.87 3.50
C PHE A 106 0.95 1.89 4.03
N ALA A 107 0.20 2.55 3.16
CA ALA A 107 -0.76 3.59 3.50
C ALA A 107 -1.84 3.11 4.47
N SER A 108 -2.38 4.06 5.25
CA SER A 108 -3.42 3.80 6.24
C SER A 108 -4.49 4.88 6.24
N ALA A 109 -5.75 4.49 6.21
CA ALA A 109 -6.83 5.46 6.24
C ALA A 109 -6.87 6.27 7.53
N GLY A 110 -7.01 7.59 7.40
CA GLY A 110 -6.99 8.55 8.52
C GLY A 110 -5.60 9.00 8.95
N THR A 111 -4.55 8.47 8.31
CA THR A 111 -3.18 8.93 8.54
C THR A 111 -3.02 10.35 8.04
N GLY A 112 -2.57 11.23 8.93
CA GLY A 112 -2.18 12.59 8.62
C GLY A 112 -0.73 12.85 9.01
N PHE A 113 -0.19 14.01 8.64
CA PHE A 113 1.17 14.41 9.01
C PHE A 113 1.34 14.60 10.54
N ASP A 114 0.27 15.00 11.25
CA ASP A 114 0.27 15.21 12.70
C ASP A 114 -0.15 13.93 13.46
N ASN A 115 0.72 13.48 14.37
CA ASN A 115 0.54 12.29 15.20
C ASN A 115 -0.67 12.39 16.15
N ALA A 116 -1.14 13.62 16.44
CA ALA A 116 -2.32 13.85 17.27
C ALA A 116 -3.60 13.23 16.66
N THR A 117 -3.72 13.21 15.33
CA THR A 117 -4.87 12.58 14.63
C THR A 117 -4.78 11.06 14.66
N SER A 118 -3.56 10.51 14.67
CA SER A 118 -3.31 9.07 14.61
C SER A 118 -3.66 8.36 15.93
N ASN A 119 -3.42 9.03 17.06
CA ASN A 119 -3.74 8.48 18.39
C ASN A 119 -5.25 8.45 18.69
N VAL A 120 -6.03 9.38 18.12
CA VAL A 120 -7.48 9.45 18.36
C VAL A 120 -8.23 8.33 17.63
N LEU A 121 -7.73 7.92 16.45
CA LEU A 121 -8.40 6.94 15.58
C LEU A 121 -7.64 5.61 15.46
N ASN A 122 -6.52 5.46 16.17
CA ASN A 122 -5.67 4.26 16.20
C ASN A 122 -5.27 3.75 14.80
N VAL A 123 -4.82 4.68 13.96
CA VAL A 123 -4.38 4.44 12.57
C VAL A 123 -2.85 4.34 12.49
N ILE A 124 -2.30 3.88 11.36
CA ILE A 124 -0.83 3.74 11.18
C ILE A 124 -0.25 5.11 10.83
N PRO A 125 0.45 5.81 11.74
CA PRO A 125 1.00 7.12 11.41
C PRO A 125 2.08 7.01 10.33
N LEU A 126 2.33 8.09 9.58
CA LEU A 126 3.25 8.08 8.44
C LEU A 126 4.67 7.58 8.81
N TRP A 127 5.16 7.90 10.01
CA TRP A 127 6.47 7.41 10.47
C TRP A 127 6.49 5.87 10.60
N LYS A 128 5.37 5.26 10.96
CA LYS A 128 5.22 3.80 11.06
C LYS A 128 5.14 3.16 9.68
N GLU A 129 4.52 3.82 8.70
CA GLU A 129 4.57 3.38 7.30
C GLU A 129 6.02 3.33 6.79
N VAL A 130 6.83 4.34 7.13
CA VAL A 130 8.27 4.37 6.82
C VAL A 130 9.04 3.26 7.56
N GLU A 131 8.68 2.93 8.79
CA GLU A 131 9.25 1.77 9.49
C GLU A 131 8.93 0.45 8.79
N TYR A 132 7.67 0.26 8.36
CA TYR A 132 7.28 -0.92 7.59
C TYR A 132 8.03 -1.01 6.26
N TYR A 133 8.27 0.12 5.60
CA TYR A 133 9.11 0.14 4.41
C TYR A 133 10.55 -0.30 4.68
N LYS A 134 11.17 0.15 5.79
CA LYS A 134 12.52 -0.31 6.18
C LYS A 134 12.54 -1.81 6.44
N GLU A 135 11.51 -2.34 7.10
CA GLU A 135 11.36 -3.78 7.31
C GLU A 135 11.20 -4.54 6.00
N TYR A 136 10.34 -4.06 5.11
CA TYR A 136 10.13 -4.59 3.77
C TYR A 136 11.44 -4.64 2.97
N GLN A 137 12.25 -3.57 2.99
CA GLN A 137 13.53 -3.55 2.29
C GLN A 137 14.47 -4.68 2.76
N ASN A 138 14.50 -4.97 4.06
CA ASN A 138 15.31 -6.06 4.60
C ASN A 138 14.79 -7.43 4.16
N LYS A 139 13.47 -7.63 4.22
CA LYS A 139 12.84 -8.87 3.78
C LYS A 139 12.99 -9.11 2.28
N LEU A 140 12.87 -8.05 1.46
CA LEU A 140 13.06 -8.12 0.02
C LEU A 140 14.50 -8.50 -0.34
N LYS A 141 15.49 -7.91 0.33
CA LYS A 141 16.91 -8.27 0.14
C LYS A 141 17.16 -9.75 0.43
N ALA A 142 16.59 -10.28 1.52
CA ALA A 142 16.71 -11.70 1.86
C ALA A 142 16.07 -12.58 0.77
N TYR A 143 14.83 -12.29 0.39
CA TYR A 143 14.10 -13.02 -0.64
C TYR A 143 14.83 -13.05 -2.00
N LEU A 144 15.36 -11.91 -2.45
CA LEU A 144 16.13 -11.83 -3.69
C LEU A 144 17.48 -12.57 -3.58
N GLY A 145 18.12 -12.55 -2.41
CA GLY A 145 19.34 -13.30 -2.13
C GLY A 145 19.12 -14.82 -2.22
N ASP A 146 18.06 -15.31 -1.60
CA ASP A 146 17.68 -16.73 -1.61
C ASP A 146 17.32 -17.21 -3.02
N THR A 147 16.52 -16.41 -3.75
CA THR A 147 16.16 -16.70 -5.15
C THR A 147 17.40 -16.78 -6.03
N LYS A 148 18.34 -15.84 -5.85
CA LYS A 148 19.60 -15.84 -6.60
C LYS A 148 20.42 -17.08 -6.30
N SER A 149 20.55 -17.48 -5.04
CA SER A 149 21.27 -18.69 -4.63
C SER A 149 20.68 -19.96 -5.26
N GLN A 150 19.35 -20.10 -5.26
CA GLN A 150 18.66 -21.25 -5.87
C GLN A 150 18.91 -21.34 -7.39
N LEU A 151 18.98 -20.21 -8.09
CA LEU A 151 19.25 -20.17 -9.53
C LEU A 151 20.69 -20.57 -9.90
N TYR A 152 21.68 -20.44 -9.01
CA TYR A 152 23.07 -20.84 -9.27
C TYR A 152 23.42 -22.25 -8.80
N ASN A 153 22.51 -22.94 -8.10
CA ASN A 153 22.69 -24.31 -7.64
C ASN A 153 22.07 -25.36 -8.60
N HIS A 154 21.70 -24.95 -9.81
CA HIS A 154 21.19 -25.76 -10.91
C HIS A 154 21.95 -25.45 -12.20
#